data_AF-A0A924CRZ8-F1
#
_entry.id   AF-A0A924CRZ8-F1
#
_cell.length_a   1.000
_cell.length_b   1.000
_cell.length_c   1.000
_cell.angle_alpha   90.00
_cell.angle_beta   90.00
_cell.angle_gamma   90.00
#
_symmetry.space_group_name_H-M   'P 1'
#
loop_
_entity.id
_entity.type
_entity.pdbx_description
1 polymer ?
#
loop_
_entity_poly.entity_id
_entity_poly.type
_entity_poly.pdbx_seq_one_letter_code
_entity_poly.pdbx_strand_id
1 'polypeptide(L)'
;MYKYDANPNTIGSSITRTVTVPIAPSPSSTPGCLDGGAIGVLLNGVFLYNALDGPGRDAVAHEAQDLCQGHPERSGEYHYHEIPTCLRDNAVATSTIVGWANDGYPIVVERDADGNLPNNNDLDSCHGRTSAINLDGVVKTTFHYSATLEFPYTIGCFHGTVTKSGK
;
A
#
# COMPACT_ATOMS: atom_id res chain seq x y z
N MET A 1 27.10 14.65 15.70
CA MET A 1 26.11 15.49 15.00
C MET A 1 25.75 14.75 13.73
N TYR A 2 24.52 14.25 13.60
CA TYR A 2 24.09 13.56 12.38
C TYR A 2 23.98 14.60 11.25
N LYS A 3 24.36 14.22 10.02
CA LYS A 3 24.41 15.12 8.86
C LYS A 3 23.01 15.33 8.24
N TYR A 4 22.01 14.61 8.74
CA TYR A 4 20.62 14.58 8.30
C TYR A 4 19.71 14.23 9.49
N ASP A 5 18.44 14.63 9.41
CA ASP A 5 17.42 14.22 10.36
C ASP A 5 17.11 12.74 10.15
N ALA A 6 17.42 11.93 11.16
CA ALA A 6 17.10 10.50 11.16
C ALA A 6 15.71 10.27 11.77
N ASN A 7 15.05 9.19 11.35
CA ASN A 7 13.93 8.67 12.12
C ASN A 7 14.43 8.36 13.55
N PRO A 8 13.76 8.86 14.61
CA PRO A 8 14.20 8.67 15.99
C PRO A 8 13.98 7.24 16.51
N ASN A 9 13.22 6.41 15.80
CA ASN A 9 12.90 5.03 16.14
C ASN A 9 13.89 4.05 15.49
N THR A 10 13.93 2.85 16.02
CA THR A 10 14.76 1.74 15.50
C THR A 10 13.89 0.55 15.15
N ILE A 11 14.28 -0.21 14.13
CA ILE A 11 13.58 -1.45 13.78
C ILE A 11 13.65 -2.43 14.97
N GLY A 12 12.48 -2.94 15.37
CA GLY A 12 12.37 -3.88 16.47
C GLY A 12 13.02 -5.23 16.13
N SER A 13 13.61 -5.90 17.12
CA SER A 13 14.30 -7.18 16.91
C SER A 13 13.37 -8.36 16.61
N SER A 14 12.07 -8.24 16.92
CA SER A 14 11.03 -9.23 16.59
C SER A 14 9.66 -8.59 16.68
N ILE A 15 9.05 -8.31 15.53
CA ILE A 15 7.66 -7.85 15.44
C ILE A 15 6.90 -8.86 14.59
N THR A 16 5.89 -9.47 15.22
CA THR A 16 5.02 -10.45 14.57
C THR A 16 3.60 -9.93 14.61
N ARG A 17 2.97 -9.80 13.44
CA ARG A 17 1.54 -9.55 13.34
C ARG A 17 0.89 -10.60 12.45
N THR A 18 -0.30 -11.01 12.85
CA THR A 18 -1.17 -11.88 12.05
C THR A 18 -2.14 -10.98 11.30
N VAL A 19 -2.18 -11.12 9.97
CA VAL A 19 -3.14 -10.44 9.11
C VAL A 19 -4.02 -11.49 8.45
N THR A 20 -5.34 -11.30 8.56
CA THR A 20 -6.33 -12.10 7.85
C THR A 20 -6.84 -11.31 6.66
N VAL A 21 -6.67 -11.86 5.46
CA VAL A 21 -7.08 -11.24 4.20
C VAL A 21 -8.10 -12.16 3.50
N PRO A 22 -9.25 -11.66 3.03
CA PRO A 22 -10.21 -12.45 2.26
C PRO A 22 -9.58 -12.96 0.95
N ILE A 23 -9.66 -14.26 0.69
CA ILE A 23 -9.22 -14.85 -0.59
C ILE A 23 -10.15 -14.50 -1.77
N ALA A 24 -11.37 -14.09 -1.45
CA ALA A 24 -12.42 -13.72 -2.39
C ALA A 24 -13.05 -12.42 -1.88
N PRO A 25 -12.47 -11.26 -2.22
CA PRO A 25 -12.98 -9.98 -1.74
C PRO A 25 -14.38 -9.72 -2.29
N SER A 26 -15.23 -9.11 -1.47
CA SER A 26 -16.57 -8.67 -1.85
C SER A 26 -16.66 -7.15 -1.76
N PRO A 27 -17.20 -6.46 -2.79
CA PRO A 27 -17.39 -5.03 -2.73
C PRO A 27 -18.34 -4.68 -1.59
N SER A 28 -18.05 -3.55 -0.94
CA SER A 28 -18.92 -2.94 0.06
C SER A 28 -19.81 -1.88 -0.59
N SER A 29 -21.04 -1.71 -0.11
CA SER A 29 -21.92 -0.63 -0.58
C SER A 29 -21.45 0.76 -0.09
N THR A 30 -20.62 0.80 0.94
CA THR A 30 -20.01 2.01 1.49
C THR A 30 -18.51 1.81 1.62
N PRO A 31 -17.67 2.76 1.15
CA PRO A 31 -16.24 2.72 1.38
C PRO A 31 -15.89 2.55 2.85
N GLY A 32 -14.99 1.62 3.16
CA GLY A 32 -14.48 1.39 4.50
C GLY A 32 -13.39 2.38 4.88
N CYS A 33 -13.35 2.77 6.15
CA CYS A 33 -12.32 3.65 6.68
C CYS A 33 -10.95 2.96 6.73
N LEU A 34 -9.90 3.75 6.55
CA LEU A 34 -8.53 3.33 6.83
C LEU A 34 -8.19 3.68 8.28
N ASP A 35 -7.75 2.69 9.04
CA ASP A 35 -7.20 2.92 10.38
C ASP A 35 -5.77 3.47 10.27
N GLY A 36 -5.26 4.09 11.34
CA GLY A 36 -3.88 4.62 11.42
C GLY A 36 -2.78 3.55 11.50
N GLY A 37 -3.07 2.31 11.11
CA GLY A 37 -2.11 1.20 11.11
C GLY A 37 -2.01 0.55 9.74
N ALA A 38 -1.46 -0.67 9.71
CA ALA A 38 -1.36 -1.46 8.49
C ALA A 38 -2.73 -1.63 7.80
N ILE A 39 -2.83 -1.16 6.57
CA ILE A 39 -3.99 -1.29 5.67
C ILE A 39 -3.80 -2.40 4.62
N GLY A 40 -2.60 -2.96 4.55
CA GLY A 40 -2.26 -4.10 3.71
C GLY A 40 -0.88 -4.64 4.04
N VAL A 41 -0.50 -5.69 3.31
CA VAL A 41 0.83 -6.31 3.38
C VAL A 41 1.40 -6.44 1.97
N LEU A 42 2.66 -6.03 1.80
CA LEU A 42 3.38 -6.17 0.54
C LEU A 42 4.04 -7.55 0.44
N LEU A 43 4.34 -7.99 -0.78
CA LEU A 43 4.91 -9.32 -1.03
C LEU A 43 6.32 -9.52 -0.45
N ASN A 44 7.01 -8.45 -0.07
CA ASN A 44 8.27 -8.53 0.69
C ASN A 44 8.06 -8.72 2.21
N GLY A 45 6.82 -8.87 2.67
CA GLY A 45 6.45 -9.11 4.07
C GLY A 45 6.33 -7.85 4.93
N VAL A 46 6.55 -6.66 4.37
CA VAL A 46 6.43 -5.38 5.09
C VAL A 46 4.99 -4.85 5.00
N PHE A 47 4.52 -4.22 6.07
CA PHE A 47 3.20 -3.61 6.10
C PHE A 47 3.12 -2.33 5.28
N LEU A 48 1.99 -2.15 4.61
CA LEU A 48 1.60 -0.89 4.00
C LEU A 48 0.65 -0.17 4.98
N TYR A 49 1.02 1.03 5.38
CA TYR A 49 0.19 1.95 6.17
C TYR A 49 -0.53 2.91 5.22
N ASN A 50 -1.56 3.60 5.72
CA ASN A 50 -2.22 4.65 4.94
C ASN A 50 -1.28 5.85 4.69
N ALA A 51 -1.61 6.74 3.76
CA ALA A 51 -0.73 7.85 3.38
C ALA A 51 -0.54 8.95 4.45
N LEU A 52 -1.15 8.82 5.62
CA LEU A 52 -1.16 9.82 6.67
C LEU A 52 -0.25 9.45 7.85
N ASP A 53 0.42 10.46 8.40
CA ASP A 53 1.14 10.35 9.67
C ASP A 53 0.17 10.46 10.87
N GLY A 54 0.69 10.27 12.09
CA GLY A 54 -0.14 10.34 13.31
C GLY A 54 -0.93 11.66 13.48
N PRO A 55 -0.36 12.83 13.15
CA PRO A 55 -1.08 14.10 13.05
C PRO A 55 -2.07 14.28 11.88
N GLY A 56 -2.11 13.37 10.91
CA GLY A 56 -3.00 13.45 9.75
C GLY A 56 -2.44 14.27 8.58
N ARG A 57 -1.12 14.37 8.44
CA ARG A 57 -0.42 14.98 7.30
C ARG A 57 0.08 13.91 6.34
N ASP A 58 0.47 14.29 5.13
CA ASP A 58 1.13 13.40 4.19
C ASP A 58 2.43 12.82 4.79
N ALA A 59 2.43 11.52 5.10
CA ALA A 59 3.57 10.85 5.73
C ALA A 59 4.79 10.81 4.83
N VAL A 60 4.60 10.57 3.52
CA VAL A 60 5.69 10.55 2.52
C VAL A 60 6.42 11.89 2.49
N ALA A 61 5.69 12.99 2.67
CA ALA A 61 6.27 14.33 2.68
C ALA A 61 6.86 14.76 4.04
N HIS A 62 6.41 14.16 5.15
CA HIS A 62 6.68 14.67 6.50
C HIS A 62 7.47 13.73 7.42
N GLU A 63 7.67 12.47 7.06
CA GLU A 63 8.38 11.49 7.87
C GLU A 63 9.75 11.13 7.26
N ALA A 64 10.73 10.89 8.13
CA ALA A 64 12.06 10.49 7.69
C ALA A 64 12.05 9.01 7.29
N GLN A 65 12.23 8.76 5.99
CA GLN A 65 12.25 7.42 5.39
C GLN A 65 13.68 7.01 5.00
N ASP A 66 13.90 5.71 4.83
CA ASP A 66 15.15 5.16 4.30
C ASP A 66 15.22 5.20 2.76
N LEU A 67 16.28 4.61 2.19
CA LEU A 67 16.50 4.58 0.74
C LEU A 67 15.43 3.81 -0.04
N CYS A 68 14.67 2.95 0.63
CA CYS A 68 13.53 2.22 0.09
C CYS A 68 12.21 2.84 0.53
N GLN A 69 12.18 4.09 1.00
CA GLN A 69 10.95 4.80 1.39
C GLN A 69 10.18 4.16 2.56
N GLY A 70 10.85 3.38 3.40
CA GLY A 70 10.24 2.80 4.61
C GLY A 70 10.87 3.32 5.89
N HIS A 71 10.21 3.09 7.01
CA HIS A 71 10.71 3.49 8.32
C HIS A 71 10.00 2.76 9.48
N PRO A 72 10.64 2.70 10.67
CA PRO A 72 10.00 2.17 11.86
C PRO A 72 9.12 3.21 12.57
N GLU A 73 7.99 2.76 13.13
CA GLU A 73 7.27 3.49 14.16
C GLU A 73 7.85 3.24 15.57
N ARG A 74 7.21 3.79 16.62
CA ARG A 74 7.71 3.82 18.00
C ARG A 74 7.92 2.45 18.63
N SER A 75 7.15 1.43 18.26
CA SER A 75 7.33 0.04 18.69
C SER A 75 8.32 -0.74 17.82
N GLY A 76 8.84 -0.10 16.76
CA GLY A 76 9.85 -0.61 15.86
C GLY A 76 9.31 -1.28 14.60
N GLU A 77 7.99 -1.22 14.34
CA GLU A 77 7.38 -1.83 13.16
C GLU A 77 7.79 -1.05 11.92
N TYR A 78 8.59 -1.69 11.07
CA TYR A 78 8.98 -1.13 9.79
C TYR A 78 7.81 -1.24 8.81
N HIS A 79 7.48 -0.13 8.16
CA HIS A 79 6.35 -0.02 7.23
C HIS A 79 6.64 1.00 6.12
N TYR A 80 5.75 1.02 5.13
CA TYR A 80 5.72 1.99 4.04
C TYR A 80 4.40 2.78 4.06
N HIS A 81 4.42 4.02 3.57
CA HIS A 81 3.21 4.84 3.30
C HIS A 81 2.87 4.95 1.81
N GLU A 82 3.71 4.40 0.93
CA GLU A 82 3.53 4.28 -0.52
C GLU A 82 4.11 2.94 -1.00
N ILE A 83 3.96 2.59 -2.28
CA ILE A 83 4.75 1.47 -2.82
C ILE A 83 6.20 1.92 -2.97
N PRO A 84 7.14 1.30 -2.24
CA PRO A 84 8.52 1.76 -2.19
C PRO A 84 9.21 1.61 -3.55
N THR A 85 10.12 2.52 -3.89
CA THR A 85 11.03 2.47 -5.06
C THR A 85 11.62 1.07 -5.25
N CYS A 86 12.09 0.47 -4.17
CA CYS A 86 12.70 -0.87 -4.17
C CYS A 86 11.74 -1.99 -4.62
N LEU A 87 10.43 -1.79 -4.62
CA LEU A 87 9.45 -2.69 -5.26
C LEU A 87 8.91 -2.13 -6.58
N ARG A 88 8.50 -0.86 -6.59
CA ARG A 88 7.88 -0.17 -7.73
C ARG A 88 8.75 -0.17 -8.98
N ASP A 89 10.04 0.08 -8.81
CA ASP A 89 10.96 0.23 -9.94
C ASP A 89 11.35 -1.13 -10.54
N ASN A 90 11.19 -2.22 -9.78
CA ASN A 90 11.35 -3.59 -10.25
C ASN A 90 10.07 -4.16 -10.91
N ALA A 91 8.92 -3.54 -10.65
CA ALA A 91 7.63 -3.89 -11.25
C ALA A 91 7.45 -3.26 -12.63
N VAL A 92 8.15 -3.81 -13.64
CA VAL A 92 8.20 -3.25 -15.01
C VAL A 92 7.16 -3.79 -15.98
N ALA A 93 6.41 -4.83 -15.59
CA ALA A 93 5.31 -5.34 -16.41
C ALA A 93 4.11 -4.37 -16.41
N THR A 94 3.20 -4.52 -17.37
CA THR A 94 1.99 -3.68 -17.48
C THR A 94 1.12 -3.71 -16.23
N SER A 95 1.13 -4.84 -15.51
CA SER A 95 0.56 -4.96 -14.17
C SER A 95 1.40 -5.93 -13.36
N THR A 96 1.80 -5.51 -12.16
CA THR A 96 2.55 -6.33 -11.21
C THR A 96 1.89 -6.22 -9.85
N ILE A 97 1.46 -7.35 -9.30
CA ILE A 97 0.94 -7.39 -7.93
C ILE A 97 2.11 -7.24 -6.97
N VAL A 98 2.01 -6.27 -6.07
CA VAL A 98 3.04 -5.97 -5.06
C VAL A 98 2.55 -6.19 -3.64
N GLY A 99 1.26 -6.45 -3.44
CA GLY A 99 0.70 -6.71 -2.13
C GLY A 99 -0.80 -6.97 -2.15
N TRP A 100 -1.36 -7.08 -0.96
CA TRP A 100 -2.78 -7.32 -0.73
C TRP A 100 -3.29 -6.35 0.34
N ALA A 101 -4.40 -5.69 0.04
CA ALA A 101 -5.11 -4.84 1.00
C ALA A 101 -5.89 -5.71 2.01
N ASN A 102 -6.17 -5.17 3.20
CA ASN A 102 -6.87 -5.90 4.25
C ASN A 102 -8.32 -6.32 3.87
N ASP A 103 -8.91 -5.71 2.85
CA ASP A 103 -10.21 -6.08 2.29
C ASP A 103 -10.14 -7.19 1.22
N GLY A 104 -8.93 -7.66 0.89
CA GLY A 104 -8.70 -8.78 -0.02
C GLY A 104 -8.40 -8.41 -1.46
N TYR A 105 -8.45 -7.13 -1.81
CA TYR A 105 -8.11 -6.71 -3.18
C TYR A 105 -6.59 -6.62 -3.40
N PRO A 106 -6.10 -6.92 -4.62
CA PRO A 106 -4.70 -6.76 -4.96
C PRO A 106 -4.27 -5.29 -4.90
N ILE A 107 -3.01 -5.07 -4.56
CA ILE A 107 -2.31 -3.79 -4.73
C ILE A 107 -1.33 -3.96 -5.89
N VAL A 108 -1.45 -3.11 -6.89
CA VAL A 108 -0.82 -3.31 -8.20
C VAL A 108 -0.01 -2.09 -8.59
N VAL A 109 1.21 -2.35 -9.08
CA VAL A 109 1.95 -1.37 -9.88
C VAL A 109 1.56 -1.61 -11.33
N GLU A 110 0.84 -0.65 -11.90
CA GLU A 110 0.44 -0.67 -13.31
C GLU A 110 1.33 0.24 -14.13
N ARG A 111 1.55 -0.12 -15.39
CA ARG A 111 2.29 0.71 -16.35
C ARG A 111 1.56 0.75 -17.68
N ASP A 112 1.37 1.95 -18.21
CA ASP A 112 0.90 2.15 -19.58
C ASP A 112 1.98 1.75 -20.61
N ALA A 113 1.68 1.94 -21.89
CA ALA A 113 2.60 1.61 -22.99
C ALA A 113 3.89 2.44 -22.97
N ASP A 114 3.87 3.61 -22.34
CA ASP A 114 5.01 4.51 -22.19
C ASP A 114 5.77 4.29 -20.87
N GLY A 115 5.28 3.35 -20.02
CA GLY A 115 5.88 3.00 -18.73
C GLY A 115 5.40 3.86 -17.56
N ASN A 116 4.43 4.74 -17.77
CA ASN A 116 3.91 5.64 -16.74
C ASN A 116 2.94 4.90 -15.81
N LEU A 117 2.93 5.33 -14.55
CA LEU A 117 1.92 4.91 -13.57
C LEU A 117 0.60 5.63 -13.84
N PRO A 118 -0.54 5.06 -13.39
CA PRO A 118 -1.79 5.80 -13.29
C PRO A 118 -1.66 7.08 -12.45
N ASN A 119 -2.50 8.06 -12.72
CA ASN A 119 -2.69 9.26 -11.89
C ASN A 119 -4.10 9.28 -11.29
N ASN A 120 -4.41 10.29 -10.48
CA ASN A 120 -5.70 10.40 -9.78
C ASN A 120 -6.92 10.44 -10.71
N ASN A 121 -6.77 10.88 -11.97
CA ASN A 121 -7.88 10.90 -12.92
C ASN A 121 -8.24 9.50 -13.44
N ASP A 122 -7.34 8.53 -13.30
CA ASP A 122 -7.54 7.15 -13.74
C ASP A 122 -8.23 6.28 -12.68
N LEU A 123 -8.40 6.80 -11.47
CA LEU A 123 -8.78 6.04 -10.26
C LEU A 123 -10.09 6.54 -9.65
N ASP A 124 -10.75 5.65 -8.91
CA ASP A 124 -11.92 5.99 -8.12
C ASP A 124 -11.55 6.73 -6.83
N SER A 125 -12.57 7.09 -6.04
CA SER A 125 -12.39 7.79 -4.76
C SER A 125 -11.61 6.99 -3.71
N CYS A 126 -11.53 5.67 -3.84
CA CYS A 126 -10.73 4.80 -2.98
C CYS A 126 -9.35 4.51 -3.56
N HIS A 127 -8.99 5.18 -4.66
CA HIS A 127 -7.70 5.06 -5.32
C HIS A 127 -7.47 3.67 -5.96
N GLY A 128 -8.57 3.04 -6.38
CA GLY A 128 -8.55 1.81 -7.15
C GLY A 128 -9.29 1.94 -8.48
N ARG A 129 -9.27 0.86 -9.26
CA ARG A 129 -10.03 0.76 -10.51
C ARG A 129 -10.32 -0.69 -10.87
N THR A 130 -11.29 -0.89 -11.74
CA THR A 130 -11.53 -2.19 -12.39
C THR A 130 -10.88 -2.19 -13.76
N SER A 131 -9.82 -2.97 -13.92
CA SER A 131 -9.10 -3.13 -15.19
C SER A 131 -8.59 -4.58 -15.32
N ALA A 132 -8.00 -4.93 -16.46
CA ALA A 132 -7.36 -6.22 -16.65
C ALA A 132 -5.95 -6.23 -16.04
N ILE A 133 -5.72 -7.09 -15.05
CA ILE A 133 -4.42 -7.28 -14.40
C ILE A 133 -3.94 -8.73 -14.53
N ASN A 134 -2.62 -8.93 -14.49
CA ASN A 134 -2.01 -10.25 -14.40
C ASN A 134 -2.01 -10.74 -12.93
N LEU A 135 -2.91 -11.67 -12.64
CA LEU A 135 -3.04 -12.35 -11.35
C LEU A 135 -2.41 -13.75 -11.47
N ASP A 136 -1.18 -13.90 -11.00
CA ASP A 136 -0.43 -15.17 -11.01
C ASP A 136 -0.37 -15.86 -12.39
N GLY A 137 -0.09 -15.09 -13.44
CA GLY A 137 0.00 -15.58 -14.82
C GLY A 137 -1.34 -15.62 -15.56
N VAL A 138 -2.44 -15.27 -14.90
CA VAL A 138 -3.77 -15.22 -15.50
C VAL A 138 -4.27 -13.78 -15.57
N VAL A 139 -4.55 -13.30 -16.78
CA VAL A 139 -5.17 -11.99 -16.97
C VAL A 139 -6.63 -12.05 -16.54
N LYS A 140 -7.02 -11.20 -15.58
CA LYS A 140 -8.40 -11.08 -15.11
C LYS A 140 -8.80 -9.62 -15.00
N THR A 141 -10.01 -9.31 -15.45
CA THR A 141 -10.65 -8.03 -15.16
C THR A 141 -11.19 -8.07 -13.74
N THR A 142 -10.58 -7.29 -12.84
CA THR A 142 -10.97 -7.23 -11.42
C THR A 142 -10.66 -5.86 -10.84
N PHE A 143 -11.38 -5.49 -9.78
CA PHE A 143 -11.00 -4.35 -8.97
C PHE A 143 -9.64 -4.60 -8.30
N HIS A 144 -8.84 -3.56 -8.19
CA HIS A 144 -7.56 -3.52 -7.49
C HIS A 144 -7.17 -2.07 -7.15
N TYR A 145 -6.31 -1.91 -6.16
CA TYR A 145 -5.69 -0.62 -5.86
C TYR A 145 -4.46 -0.42 -6.72
N SER A 146 -4.28 0.82 -7.20
CA SER A 146 -3.19 1.15 -8.12
C SER A 146 -2.18 2.05 -7.44
N ALA A 147 -0.92 1.67 -7.49
CA ALA A 147 0.17 2.51 -7.01
C ALA A 147 0.35 3.72 -7.94
N THR A 148 0.45 4.92 -7.37
CA THR A 148 0.69 6.18 -8.09
C THR A 148 1.74 7.02 -7.38
N LEU A 149 2.10 8.17 -7.97
CA LEU A 149 2.96 9.18 -7.35
C LEU A 149 2.16 10.34 -6.73
N GLU A 150 0.83 10.26 -6.76
CA GLU A 150 -0.06 11.32 -6.28
C GLU A 150 -0.76 10.84 -5.01
N PHE A 151 -0.85 11.70 -3.99
CA PHE A 151 -1.57 11.38 -2.76
C PHE A 151 -2.99 10.84 -3.06
N PRO A 152 -3.45 9.75 -2.41
CA PRO A 152 -2.84 9.01 -1.30
C PRO A 152 -1.89 7.85 -1.69
N TYR A 153 -1.30 7.89 -2.89
CA TYR A 153 -0.29 6.97 -3.42
C TYR A 153 -0.74 5.53 -3.68
N THR A 154 -1.71 4.99 -2.92
CA THR A 154 -2.18 3.60 -3.05
C THR A 154 -3.67 3.41 -2.71
N ILE A 155 -4.05 3.49 -1.43
CA ILE A 155 -5.40 3.16 -0.95
C ILE A 155 -5.94 4.40 -0.23
N GLY A 156 -7.07 4.92 -0.72
CA GLY A 156 -7.78 6.04 -0.08
C GLY A 156 -8.91 5.60 0.84
N CYS A 157 -9.53 4.44 0.55
CA CYS A 157 -10.52 3.77 1.37
C CYS A 157 -10.61 2.29 0.99
N PHE A 158 -11.20 1.46 1.85
CA PHE A 158 -11.47 0.08 1.47
C PHE A 158 -12.71 -0.01 0.57
N HIS A 159 -12.54 -0.51 -0.65
CA HIS A 159 -13.58 -0.88 -1.59
C HIS A 159 -14.36 -2.10 -1.09
N GLY A 160 -13.67 -3.06 -0.47
CA GLY A 160 -14.25 -4.29 0.02
C GLY A 160 -14.60 -4.32 1.49
N THR A 161 -15.19 -5.43 1.93
CA THR A 161 -15.41 -5.70 3.35
C THR A 161 -14.13 -6.25 3.99
N VAL A 162 -13.60 -5.56 4.98
CA VAL A 162 -12.45 -6.03 5.77
C VAL A 162 -12.87 -7.16 6.71
N THR A 163 -12.18 -8.29 6.65
CA THR A 163 -12.29 -9.33 7.69
C THR A 163 -11.53 -8.86 8.93
N LYS A 164 -12.25 -8.56 10.02
CA LYS A 164 -11.61 -8.23 11.30
C LYS A 164 -10.71 -9.39 11.73
N SER A 165 -9.41 -9.13 11.80
CA SER A 165 -8.48 -10.03 12.49
C SER A 165 -8.75 -9.94 14.00
N GLY A 166 -8.83 -11.09 14.68
CA GLY A 166 -8.94 -11.12 16.14
C GLY A 166 -7.75 -10.39 16.77
N LYS A 167 -8.03 -9.57 17.79
CA LYS A 167 -7.01 -8.89 18.60
C LYS A 167 -6.08 -9.90 19.28
#